data_AF-A0A0L0FJX5-F1
#
_entry.id   AF-A0A0L0FJX5-F1
#
_cell.length_a   1.000
_cell.length_b   1.000
_cell.length_c   1.000
_cell.angle_alpha   90.00
_cell.angle_beta   90.00
_cell.angle_gamma   90.00
#
_symmetry.space_group_name_H-M   'P 1'
#
loop_
_entity.id
_entity.type
_entity.pdbx_description
1 polymer ?
#
loop_
_entity_poly.entity_id
_entity_poly.type
_entity_poly.pdbx_seq_one_letter_code
_entity_poly.pdbx_strand_id
1 'polypeptide(L)'
;MKLFIANCVLAAYFFGTASALVTRGVAVDRPNTIYMDADDMLYLRENQDEIADAVDDIVSRAKTYIKKELQTVHDKGEAPPFEGAFLNDYFSFSPYYWKAGAAPCLDEELCIDAANTADDLTRHELLVDSYFKKSLTEYQFERLSKDFDPTTVKKCYEADVYMKCDGDVNEHGSLKHDKDARSTMLSAIYSGTMAFWYTGDEEYAEMASMWLKAWFGNSKPRMNPRMT
;
A
#
# COMPACT_ATOMS: atom_id res chain seq x y z
N MET A 1 -16.65 -68.46 55.78
CA MET A 1 -17.33 -67.44 54.96
C MET A 1 -16.91 -66.06 55.47
N LYS A 2 -16.11 -65.33 54.66
CA LYS A 2 -15.74 -63.88 54.72
C LYS A 2 -15.06 -63.39 56.02
N LEU A 3 -13.75 -63.18 56.16
CA LEU A 3 -12.80 -62.26 55.49
C LEU A 3 -13.31 -60.81 55.38
N PHE A 4 -12.78 -59.92 56.22
CA PHE A 4 -12.62 -58.49 55.92
C PHE A 4 -11.25 -58.02 56.39
N ILE A 5 -10.41 -57.69 55.41
CA ILE A 5 -9.07 -57.13 55.53
C ILE A 5 -9.21 -55.61 55.59
N ALA A 6 -8.53 -54.99 56.54
CA ALA A 6 -8.31 -53.56 56.61
C ALA A 6 -7.40 -53.11 55.45
N ASN A 7 -7.78 -52.03 54.76
CA ASN A 7 -6.87 -51.31 53.87
C ASN A 7 -6.97 -49.81 54.17
N CYS A 8 -5.92 -49.29 54.81
CA CYS A 8 -5.63 -47.88 54.91
C CYS A 8 -5.25 -47.34 53.53
N VAL A 9 -5.95 -46.31 53.07
CA VAL A 9 -5.56 -45.54 51.88
C VAL A 9 -4.55 -44.48 52.32
N LEU A 10 -3.30 -44.61 51.88
CA LEU A 10 -2.33 -43.50 51.89
C LEU A 10 -2.56 -42.67 50.62
N ALA A 11 -3.03 -41.44 50.79
CA ALA A 11 -3.04 -40.44 49.72
C ALA A 11 -1.64 -39.83 49.61
N ALA A 12 -0.89 -40.20 48.56
CA ALA A 12 0.34 -39.51 48.19
C ALA A 12 -0.03 -38.27 47.36
N TYR A 13 0.11 -37.08 47.94
CA TYR A 13 0.07 -35.82 47.21
C TYR A 13 1.36 -35.70 46.38
N PHE A 14 1.26 -35.92 45.06
CA PHE A 14 2.27 -35.42 44.14
C PHE A 14 2.11 -33.90 44.07
N PHE A 15 3.03 -33.17 44.71
CA PHE A 15 3.29 -31.79 44.34
C PHE A 15 3.84 -31.84 42.91
N GLY A 16 2.97 -31.53 41.94
CA GLY A 16 3.39 -31.25 40.58
C GLY A 16 4.26 -30.02 40.61
N THR A 17 5.58 -30.20 40.52
CA THR A 17 6.47 -29.13 40.10
C THR A 17 6.04 -28.77 38.70
N ALA A 18 5.51 -27.56 38.53
CA ALA A 18 5.36 -26.97 37.21
C ALA A 18 6.75 -27.00 36.57
N SER A 19 6.92 -27.92 35.62
CA SER A 19 8.10 -27.93 34.77
C SER A 19 8.01 -26.64 33.98
N ALA A 20 8.76 -25.63 34.40
CA ALA A 20 9.04 -24.49 33.55
C ALA A 20 9.70 -25.08 32.30
N LEU A 21 8.96 -25.13 31.20
CA LEU A 21 9.54 -25.34 29.89
C LEU A 21 10.43 -24.13 29.64
N VAL A 22 11.70 -24.25 30.02
CA VAL A 22 12.74 -23.42 29.43
C VAL A 22 12.79 -23.89 27.98
N THR A 23 12.03 -23.22 27.12
CA THR A 23 12.24 -23.26 25.67
C THR A 23 13.65 -22.75 25.45
N ARG A 24 14.61 -23.67 25.45
CA ARG A 24 15.98 -23.38 25.04
C ARG A 24 15.87 -22.96 23.58
N GLY A 25 15.95 -21.65 23.34
CA GLY A 25 15.90 -21.09 21.99
C GLY A 25 16.90 -21.85 21.12
N VAL A 26 16.45 -22.30 19.95
CA VAL A 26 17.35 -22.87 18.95
C VAL A 26 18.44 -21.84 18.69
N ALA A 27 19.71 -22.23 18.81
CA ALA A 27 20.81 -21.34 18.47
C ALA A 27 20.67 -20.99 16.97
N VAL A 28 20.55 -19.69 16.67
CA VAL A 28 20.34 -19.21 15.30
C VAL A 28 21.53 -18.36 14.90
N ASP A 29 22.02 -18.58 13.68
CA ASP A 29 23.10 -17.80 13.10
C ASP A 29 22.70 -16.33 12.95
N ARG A 30 23.71 -15.44 12.99
CA ARG A 30 23.50 -14.01 12.74
C ARG A 30 22.84 -13.80 11.37
N PRO A 31 21.65 -13.18 11.31
CA PRO A 31 20.94 -13.02 10.05
C PRO A 31 21.66 -12.03 9.15
N ASN A 32 21.64 -12.27 7.83
CA ASN A 32 22.21 -11.36 6.84
C ASN A 32 21.13 -10.44 6.29
N THR A 33 20.84 -9.36 7.01
CA THR A 33 19.78 -8.40 6.72
C THR A 33 20.35 -7.06 6.25
N ILE A 34 19.59 -6.35 5.41
CA ILE A 34 19.97 -5.01 4.91
C ILE A 34 19.22 -3.90 5.66
N TYR A 35 17.93 -4.12 5.97
CA TYR A 35 17.06 -3.10 6.55
C TYR A 35 16.97 -3.15 8.08
N MET A 36 16.95 -4.37 8.65
CA MET A 36 16.94 -4.59 10.10
C MET A 36 18.36 -4.87 10.57
N ASP A 37 18.79 -4.29 11.69
CA ASP A 37 20.10 -4.59 12.26
C ASP A 37 20.12 -6.02 12.81
N ALA A 38 21.12 -6.80 12.39
CA ALA A 38 21.20 -8.22 12.71
C ALA A 38 21.49 -8.49 14.19
N ASP A 39 22.27 -7.62 14.83
CA ASP A 39 22.67 -7.78 16.23
C ASP A 39 21.50 -7.37 17.14
N ASP A 40 20.77 -6.32 16.78
CA ASP A 40 19.51 -5.96 17.45
C ASP A 40 18.46 -7.08 17.31
N MET A 41 18.33 -7.69 16.13
CA MET A 41 17.40 -8.81 15.93
C MET A 41 17.73 -10.03 16.80
N LEU A 42 19.02 -10.33 17.00
CA LEU A 42 19.46 -11.39 17.91
C LEU A 42 19.17 -11.03 19.36
N TYR A 43 19.53 -9.81 19.78
CA TYR A 43 19.28 -9.31 21.12
C TYR A 43 17.79 -9.39 21.49
N LEU A 44 16.90 -8.92 20.60
CA LEU A 44 15.46 -8.95 20.83
C LEU A 44 14.89 -10.36 20.90
N ARG A 45 15.47 -11.31 20.15
CA ARG A 45 15.07 -12.72 20.20
C ARG A 45 15.53 -13.39 21.50
N GLU A 46 16.72 -13.08 21.98
CA GLU A 46 17.23 -13.59 23.26
C GLU A 46 16.46 -13.01 24.46
N ASN A 47 15.99 -11.77 24.34
CA ASN A 47 15.23 -11.05 25.37
C ASN A 47 13.75 -10.92 25.00
N GLN A 48 13.19 -11.97 24.38
CA GLN A 48 11.82 -11.95 23.87
C GLN A 48 10.77 -11.63 24.94
N ASP A 49 11.03 -11.97 26.22
CA ASP A 49 10.15 -11.66 27.34
C ASP A 49 9.94 -10.14 27.52
N GLU A 50 10.91 -9.31 27.15
CA GLU A 50 10.80 -7.84 27.21
C GLU A 50 9.88 -7.27 26.12
N ILE A 51 9.67 -8.04 25.05
CA ILE A 51 8.87 -7.65 23.88
C ILE A 51 7.70 -8.62 23.63
N ALA A 52 7.27 -9.36 24.67
CA ALA A 52 6.28 -10.42 24.56
C ALA A 52 5.00 -9.95 23.86
N ASP A 53 4.47 -8.78 24.22
CA ASP A 53 3.26 -8.21 23.60
C ASP A 53 3.44 -7.97 22.08
N ALA A 54 4.61 -7.52 21.65
CA ALA A 54 4.92 -7.28 20.25
C ALA A 54 5.09 -8.59 19.46
N VAL A 55 5.66 -9.62 20.11
CA VAL A 55 5.76 -10.95 19.51
C VAL A 55 4.39 -11.61 19.41
N ASP A 56 3.56 -11.49 20.43
CA ASP A 56 2.18 -12.00 20.40
C ASP A 56 1.34 -11.30 19.32
N ASP A 57 1.54 -9.99 19.10
CA ASP A 57 0.89 -9.25 18.02
C ASP A 57 1.32 -9.76 16.64
N ILE A 58 2.62 -9.88 16.36
CA ILE A 58 3.08 -10.32 15.03
C ILE A 58 2.68 -11.77 14.74
N VAL A 59 2.70 -12.65 15.76
CA VAL A 59 2.22 -14.03 15.65
C VAL A 59 0.71 -14.05 15.40
N SER A 60 -0.06 -13.22 16.10
CA SER A 60 -1.50 -13.10 15.89
C SER A 60 -1.84 -12.61 14.49
N ARG A 61 -1.10 -11.63 13.96
CA ARG A 61 -1.22 -11.19 12.56
C ARG A 61 -0.90 -12.31 11.59
N ALA A 62 0.20 -13.05 11.79
CA ALA A 62 0.57 -14.18 10.93
C ALA A 62 -0.55 -15.25 10.86
N LYS A 63 -1.18 -15.56 12.00
CA LYS A 63 -2.32 -16.51 12.07
C LYS A 63 -3.52 -16.08 11.23
N THR A 64 -3.73 -14.78 10.99
CA THR A 64 -4.82 -14.32 10.11
C THR A 64 -4.59 -14.71 8.65
N TYR A 65 -3.32 -14.82 8.24
CA TYR A 65 -2.95 -15.12 6.85
C TYR A 65 -2.89 -16.62 6.55
N ILE A 66 -2.67 -17.48 7.56
CA ILE A 66 -2.76 -18.95 7.41
C ILE A 66 -4.16 -19.35 6.91
N LYS A 67 -5.20 -18.65 7.37
CA LYS A 67 -6.61 -18.92 7.01
C LYS A 67 -7.09 -18.15 5.79
N LYS A 68 -6.23 -17.30 5.20
CA LYS A 68 -6.63 -16.36 4.15
C LYS A 68 -6.36 -16.98 2.78
N GLU A 69 -7.33 -16.83 1.87
CA GLU A 69 -7.13 -17.19 0.47
C GLU A 69 -6.02 -16.35 -0.15
N LEU A 70 -5.21 -16.99 -1.00
CA LEU A 70 -4.10 -16.33 -1.68
C LEU A 70 -4.64 -15.32 -2.69
N GLN A 71 -4.31 -14.06 -2.48
CA GLN A 71 -4.60 -12.96 -3.40
C GLN A 71 -3.37 -12.72 -4.29
N THR A 72 -3.57 -12.36 -5.54
CA THR A 72 -2.58 -12.23 -6.62
C THR A 72 -2.94 -11.08 -7.56
N VAL A 73 -2.12 -10.85 -8.58
CA VAL A 73 -2.45 -9.89 -9.67
C VAL A 73 -3.58 -10.38 -10.58
N HIS A 74 -4.08 -11.62 -10.42
CA HIS A 74 -5.25 -12.08 -11.17
C HIS A 74 -6.55 -11.65 -10.50
N ASP A 75 -6.52 -11.28 -9.22
CA ASP A 75 -7.70 -10.90 -8.46
C ASP A 75 -8.39 -9.68 -9.05
N LYS A 76 -7.67 -8.75 -9.71
CA LYS A 76 -8.29 -7.63 -10.43
C LYS A 76 -9.24 -8.05 -11.55
N GLY A 77 -9.12 -9.28 -12.06
CA GLY A 77 -10.03 -9.91 -13.01
C GLY A 77 -9.75 -9.58 -14.48
N GLU A 78 -9.30 -8.36 -14.78
CA GLU A 78 -9.02 -7.92 -16.15
C GLU A 78 -7.61 -7.34 -16.28
N ALA A 79 -7.09 -7.36 -17.51
CA ALA A 79 -5.84 -6.70 -17.82
C ALA A 79 -5.98 -5.18 -17.63
N PRO A 80 -4.90 -4.49 -17.24
CA PRO A 80 -4.92 -3.05 -17.14
C PRO A 80 -5.33 -2.36 -18.45
N PRO A 81 -5.98 -1.18 -18.40
CA PRO A 81 -6.57 -0.53 -19.57
C PRO A 81 -5.54 0.26 -20.41
N PHE A 82 -4.37 -0.32 -20.68
CA PHE A 82 -3.35 0.26 -21.57
C PHE A 82 -2.95 -0.72 -22.68
N GLU A 83 -2.51 -0.19 -23.82
CA GLU A 83 -2.11 -1.00 -24.97
C GLU A 83 -0.93 -1.91 -24.61
N GLY A 84 -1.03 -3.20 -24.95
CA GLY A 84 0.03 -4.19 -24.65
C GLY A 84 0.08 -4.67 -23.19
N ALA A 85 -0.92 -4.35 -22.38
CA ALA A 85 -1.08 -4.89 -21.03
C ALA A 85 -1.49 -6.37 -21.04
N PHE A 86 -0.99 -7.13 -20.07
CA PHE A 86 -1.45 -8.48 -19.75
C PHE A 86 -2.03 -8.53 -18.35
N LEU A 87 -2.89 -9.52 -18.08
CA LEU A 87 -3.47 -9.74 -16.75
C LEU A 87 -2.40 -9.86 -15.64
N ASN A 88 -1.22 -10.39 -15.97
CA ASN A 88 -0.11 -10.57 -15.03
C ASN A 88 0.68 -9.28 -14.76
N ASP A 89 0.39 -8.17 -15.45
CA ASP A 89 1.01 -6.88 -15.15
C ASP A 89 0.37 -6.26 -13.91
N TYR A 90 1.22 -5.71 -13.03
CA TYR A 90 0.75 -5.02 -11.85
C TYR A 90 0.12 -3.69 -12.22
N PHE A 91 -1.03 -3.39 -11.64
CA PHE A 91 -1.72 -2.12 -11.82
C PHE A 91 -2.18 -1.56 -10.49
N SER A 92 -1.93 -0.27 -10.29
CA SER A 92 -2.51 0.50 -9.20
C SER A 92 -2.85 1.90 -9.66
N PHE A 93 -3.92 2.46 -9.10
CA PHE A 93 -4.31 3.83 -9.37
C PHE A 93 -3.77 4.75 -8.27
N SER A 94 -3.16 5.88 -8.66
CA SER A 94 -2.66 6.84 -7.69
C SER A 94 -3.84 7.63 -7.10
N PRO A 95 -3.99 7.69 -5.77
CA PRO A 95 -5.15 8.31 -5.13
C PRO A 95 -5.28 9.80 -5.42
N TYR A 96 -4.20 10.48 -5.80
CA TYR A 96 -4.19 11.94 -5.99
C TYR A 96 -4.46 12.37 -7.43
N TYR A 97 -4.88 11.46 -8.32
CA TYR A 97 -5.16 11.81 -9.70
C TYR A 97 -6.67 11.87 -9.94
N TRP A 98 -7.15 13.00 -10.44
CA TRP A 98 -8.56 13.26 -10.76
C TRP A 98 -8.70 13.62 -12.23
N LYS A 99 -9.83 13.26 -12.86
CA LYS A 99 -10.20 13.88 -14.14
C LYS A 99 -10.36 15.38 -13.89
N ALA A 100 -9.73 16.22 -14.71
CA ALA A 100 -9.74 17.67 -14.51
C ALA A 100 -11.16 18.24 -14.36
N GLY A 101 -12.13 17.74 -15.14
CA GLY A 101 -13.53 18.14 -15.07
C GLY A 101 -14.25 17.85 -13.74
N ALA A 102 -13.68 16.98 -12.90
CA ALA A 102 -14.22 16.58 -11.60
C ALA A 102 -13.24 16.82 -10.45
N ALA A 103 -12.13 17.52 -10.69
CA ALA A 103 -11.07 17.72 -9.72
C ALA A 103 -11.52 18.72 -8.63
N PRO A 104 -11.46 18.37 -7.34
CA PRO A 104 -11.82 19.27 -6.24
C PRO A 104 -10.78 20.38 -6.02
N CYS A 105 -9.55 20.16 -6.49
CA CYS A 105 -8.42 21.07 -6.30
C CYS A 105 -8.31 22.17 -7.38
N LEU A 106 -9.33 22.36 -8.22
CA LEU A 106 -9.33 23.48 -9.18
C LEU A 106 -9.37 24.80 -8.40
N ASP A 107 -8.40 25.66 -8.67
CA ASP A 107 -8.21 26.92 -7.99
C ASP A 107 -7.87 28.05 -8.98
N GLU A 108 -7.41 29.19 -8.47
CA GLU A 108 -7.06 30.33 -9.32
C GLU A 108 -5.86 30.04 -10.26
N GLU A 109 -5.04 29.03 -9.97
CA GLU A 109 -3.86 28.61 -10.75
C GLU A 109 -4.14 27.41 -11.69
N LEU A 110 -5.25 26.70 -11.50
CA LEU A 110 -5.64 25.50 -12.27
C LEU A 110 -6.98 25.70 -12.99
N CYS A 111 -6.97 25.68 -14.32
CA CYS A 111 -8.16 25.82 -15.16
C CYS A 111 -8.52 24.50 -15.84
N ILE A 112 -9.79 24.35 -16.21
CA ILE A 112 -10.16 23.41 -17.27
C ILE A 112 -10.06 24.18 -18.59
N ASP A 113 -9.48 23.57 -19.62
CA ASP A 113 -9.60 24.03 -21.00
C ASP A 113 -11.08 23.94 -21.40
N ALA A 114 -11.89 24.90 -20.94
CA ALA A 114 -13.08 25.25 -21.67
C ALA A 114 -12.54 25.68 -23.03
N ALA A 115 -12.81 24.89 -24.08
CA ALA A 115 -12.56 25.27 -25.46
C ALA A 115 -12.76 26.77 -25.56
N ASN A 116 -11.68 27.56 -25.75
CA ASN A 116 -11.73 29.02 -25.68
C ASN A 116 -13.00 29.44 -26.39
N THR A 117 -13.95 30.06 -25.68
CA THR A 117 -15.15 30.47 -26.37
C THR A 117 -14.71 31.47 -27.43
N ALA A 118 -15.38 31.51 -28.59
CA ALA A 118 -15.03 32.48 -29.63
C ALA A 118 -14.96 33.91 -29.04
N ASP A 119 -15.72 34.21 -27.97
CA ASP A 119 -15.71 35.48 -27.25
C ASP A 119 -14.37 35.77 -26.52
N ASP A 120 -13.71 34.75 -25.97
CA ASP A 120 -12.41 34.90 -25.26
C ASP A 120 -11.25 35.15 -26.24
N LEU A 121 -11.28 34.52 -27.43
CA LEU A 121 -10.33 34.80 -28.51
C LEU A 121 -10.55 36.18 -29.14
N THR A 122 -11.82 36.60 -29.28
CA THR A 122 -12.16 37.93 -29.84
C THR A 122 -11.64 39.07 -28.97
N ARG A 123 -11.58 38.88 -27.64
CA ARG A 123 -11.03 39.89 -26.71
C ARG A 123 -9.51 40.00 -26.78
N HIS A 124 -8.80 38.90 -27.03
CA HIS A 124 -7.37 38.93 -27.27
C HIS A 124 -7.04 39.59 -28.62
N GLU A 125 -7.81 39.28 -29.67
CA GLU A 125 -7.71 39.93 -30.99
C GLU A 125 -7.93 41.45 -30.92
N LEU A 126 -8.86 41.92 -30.08
CA LEU A 126 -9.06 43.35 -29.83
C LEU A 126 -7.83 44.02 -29.18
N LEU A 127 -7.12 43.35 -28.28
CA LEU A 127 -5.93 43.92 -27.63
C LEU A 127 -4.70 43.94 -28.55
N VAL A 128 -4.63 43.06 -29.54
CA VAL A 128 -3.59 43.08 -30.59
C VAL A 128 -3.97 43.90 -31.82
N ASP A 129 -5.24 44.32 -31.94
CA ASP A 129 -5.67 45.27 -32.97
C ASP A 129 -4.97 46.63 -32.80
N SER A 130 -4.31 47.06 -33.86
CA SER A 130 -3.46 48.25 -33.84
C SER A 130 -4.23 49.55 -33.63
N TYR A 131 -5.54 49.58 -33.94
CA TYR A 131 -6.39 50.74 -33.80
C TYR A 131 -6.92 50.83 -32.36
N PHE A 132 -7.36 49.71 -31.81
CA PHE A 132 -7.79 49.61 -30.42
C PHE A 132 -6.65 49.88 -29.44
N LYS A 133 -5.45 49.32 -29.67
CA LYS A 133 -4.27 49.59 -28.84
C LYS A 133 -3.92 51.09 -28.79
N LYS A 134 -4.04 51.81 -29.91
CA LYS A 134 -3.80 53.26 -29.98
C LYS A 134 -4.87 54.10 -29.28
N SER A 135 -6.04 53.52 -29.00
CA SER A 135 -7.13 54.19 -28.27
C SER A 135 -6.93 54.16 -26.75
N LEU A 136 -5.99 53.35 -26.26
CA LEU A 136 -5.69 53.19 -24.84
C LEU A 136 -4.46 54.01 -24.46
N THR A 137 -4.48 54.59 -23.26
CA THR A 137 -3.23 55.08 -22.63
C THR A 137 -2.37 53.90 -22.20
N GLU A 138 -1.07 54.12 -22.03
CA GLU A 138 -0.12 53.08 -21.60
C GLU A 138 -0.58 52.40 -20.29
N TYR A 139 -1.10 53.17 -19.33
CA TYR A 139 -1.64 52.65 -18.07
C TYR A 139 -2.92 51.81 -18.25
N GLN A 140 -3.81 52.22 -19.16
CA GLN A 140 -5.02 51.44 -19.47
C GLN A 140 -4.66 50.14 -20.20
N PHE A 141 -3.71 50.20 -21.13
CA PHE A 141 -3.20 49.03 -21.82
C PHE A 141 -2.53 48.06 -20.85
N GLU A 142 -1.67 48.55 -19.95
CA GLU A 142 -0.97 47.71 -18.97
C GLU A 142 -1.94 47.06 -17.96
N ARG A 143 -2.99 47.78 -17.55
CA ARG A 143 -4.02 47.24 -16.67
C ARG A 143 -4.87 46.19 -17.37
N LEU A 144 -5.38 46.51 -18.57
CA LEU A 144 -6.17 45.56 -19.36
C LEU A 144 -5.32 44.34 -19.75
N SER A 145 -4.07 44.54 -20.15
CA SER A 145 -3.18 43.44 -20.50
C SER A 145 -2.96 42.50 -19.32
N LYS A 146 -2.94 42.97 -18.07
CA LYS A 146 -2.86 42.12 -16.86
C LYS A 146 -4.15 41.36 -16.58
N ASP A 147 -5.30 42.00 -16.79
CA ASP A 147 -6.61 41.33 -16.65
C ASP A 147 -6.85 40.30 -17.78
N PHE A 148 -6.14 40.44 -18.90
CA PHE A 148 -6.20 39.59 -20.09
C PHE A 148 -4.85 38.89 -20.41
N ASP A 149 -3.94 38.79 -19.44
CA ASP A 149 -2.64 38.12 -19.62
C ASP A 149 -2.86 36.61 -19.41
N PRO A 150 -2.90 35.77 -20.45
CA PRO A 150 -2.97 34.33 -20.26
C PRO A 150 -1.68 33.77 -19.62
N THR A 151 -0.64 34.60 -19.41
CA THR A 151 0.70 34.18 -18.98
C THR A 151 1.03 34.41 -17.51
N THR A 152 0.09 34.84 -16.65
CA THR A 152 0.06 34.29 -15.28
C THR A 152 -0.37 32.83 -15.40
N VAL A 153 0.58 31.98 -15.79
CA VAL A 153 0.41 30.66 -16.42
C VAL A 153 -0.50 29.74 -15.60
N LYS A 154 -1.82 29.92 -15.75
CA LYS A 154 -2.76 28.95 -15.22
C LYS A 154 -2.52 27.66 -15.98
N LYS A 155 -2.26 26.58 -15.25
CA LYS A 155 -2.06 25.28 -15.88
C LYS A 155 -3.44 24.73 -16.22
N CYS A 156 -3.86 24.93 -17.47
CA CYS A 156 -5.13 24.39 -17.94
C CYS A 156 -5.00 22.91 -18.34
N TYR A 157 -6.09 22.16 -18.15
CA TYR A 157 -6.20 20.76 -18.53
C TYR A 157 -7.51 20.52 -19.30
N GLU A 158 -7.48 19.67 -20.32
CA GLU A 158 -8.70 19.12 -20.91
C GLU A 158 -9.51 18.37 -19.84
N ALA A 159 -10.84 18.52 -19.86
CA ALA A 159 -11.72 17.99 -18.82
C ALA A 159 -11.58 16.47 -18.57
N ASP A 160 -11.26 15.70 -19.62
CA ASP A 160 -11.11 14.24 -19.56
C ASP A 160 -9.68 13.76 -19.26
N VAL A 161 -8.72 14.68 -19.12
CA VAL A 161 -7.34 14.36 -18.78
C VAL A 161 -7.17 14.31 -17.26
N TYR A 162 -6.38 13.34 -16.79
CA TYR A 162 -6.07 13.23 -15.37
C TYR A 162 -5.02 14.26 -14.94
N MET A 163 -5.29 14.96 -13.85
CA MET A 163 -4.40 15.90 -13.18
C MET A 163 -4.17 15.49 -11.73
N LYS A 164 -3.04 15.94 -11.16
CA LYS A 164 -2.71 15.66 -9.76
C LYS A 164 -3.35 16.71 -8.83
N CYS A 165 -4.21 16.27 -7.93
CA CYS A 165 -4.70 17.03 -6.77
C CYS A 165 -4.04 16.48 -5.50
N ASP A 166 -3.00 17.15 -5.02
CA ASP A 166 -2.28 16.71 -3.83
C ASP A 166 -3.17 16.85 -2.58
N GLY A 167 -3.22 15.81 -1.74
CA GLY A 167 -4.06 15.80 -0.55
C GLY A 167 -5.53 15.38 -0.79
N ASP A 168 -6.05 15.56 -2.00
CA ASP A 168 -7.41 15.13 -2.35
C ASP A 168 -7.44 13.70 -2.89
N VAL A 169 -8.02 12.79 -2.10
CA VAL A 169 -8.10 11.37 -2.45
C VAL A 169 -9.29 11.11 -3.39
N ASN A 170 -9.00 10.70 -4.61
CA ASN A 170 -9.98 10.24 -5.59
C ASN A 170 -10.56 8.89 -5.17
N GLU A 171 -11.89 8.78 -5.21
CA GLU A 171 -12.62 7.53 -5.04
C GLU A 171 -12.24 6.44 -6.07
N HIS A 172 -11.71 6.82 -7.24
CA HIS A 172 -11.11 5.89 -8.21
C HIS A 172 -9.94 5.10 -7.62
N GLY A 173 -9.30 5.59 -6.55
CA GLY A 173 -8.32 4.82 -5.79
C GLY A 173 -8.90 3.60 -5.05
N SER A 174 -10.23 3.41 -5.07
CA SER A 174 -10.92 2.21 -4.57
C SER A 174 -11.33 1.24 -5.70
N LEU A 175 -11.07 1.60 -6.96
CA LEU A 175 -11.31 0.68 -8.09
C LEU A 175 -10.45 -0.58 -7.93
N LYS A 176 -10.96 -1.67 -8.50
CA LYS A 176 -10.31 -2.97 -8.38
C LYS A 176 -8.93 -2.94 -9.05
N HIS A 177 -7.89 -3.01 -8.24
CA HIS A 177 -6.50 -2.95 -8.66
C HIS A 177 -5.60 -3.75 -7.70
N ASP A 178 -4.34 -3.95 -8.05
CA ASP A 178 -3.46 -4.90 -7.35
C ASP A 178 -2.86 -4.35 -6.05
N LYS A 179 -3.06 -3.06 -5.72
CA LYS A 179 -2.46 -2.42 -4.53
C LYS A 179 -2.81 -3.15 -3.23
N ASP A 180 -4.06 -3.56 -3.06
CA ASP A 180 -4.53 -4.19 -1.82
C ASP A 180 -4.11 -5.66 -1.74
N ALA A 181 -4.15 -6.36 -2.87
CA ALA A 181 -3.62 -7.73 -2.98
C ALA A 181 -2.11 -7.75 -2.70
N ARG A 182 -1.35 -6.79 -3.26
CA ARG A 182 0.09 -6.63 -3.00
C ARG A 182 0.36 -6.31 -1.53
N SER A 183 -0.38 -5.36 -0.95
CA SER A 183 -0.23 -4.99 0.46
C SER A 183 -0.54 -6.17 1.39
N THR A 184 -1.57 -6.95 1.05
CA THR A 184 -1.89 -8.19 1.77
C THR A 184 -0.73 -9.19 1.67
N MET A 185 -0.22 -9.45 0.47
CA MET A 185 0.89 -10.37 0.26
C MET A 185 2.15 -9.95 1.03
N LEU A 186 2.55 -8.67 0.96
CA LEU A 186 3.72 -8.17 1.67
C LEU A 186 3.54 -8.31 3.19
N SER A 187 2.34 -8.01 3.70
CA SER A 187 2.02 -8.16 5.12
C SER A 187 2.02 -9.62 5.57
N ALA A 188 1.52 -10.53 4.74
CA ALA A 188 1.52 -11.96 5.02
C ALA A 188 2.94 -12.52 5.08
N ILE A 189 3.79 -12.20 4.09
CA ILE A 189 5.19 -12.62 4.06
C ILE A 189 5.92 -12.06 5.29
N TYR A 190 5.84 -10.75 5.53
CA TYR A 190 6.53 -10.12 6.66
C TYR A 190 6.09 -10.73 7.99
N SER A 191 4.78 -10.83 8.23
CA SER A 191 4.24 -11.40 9.47
C SER A 191 4.64 -12.86 9.63
N GLY A 192 4.56 -13.66 8.56
CA GLY A 192 4.99 -15.06 8.58
C GLY A 192 6.48 -15.23 8.88
N THR A 193 7.34 -14.47 8.19
CA THR A 193 8.80 -14.55 8.41
C THR A 193 9.20 -14.09 9.81
N MET A 194 8.56 -13.05 10.34
CA MET A 194 8.87 -12.56 11.69
C MET A 194 8.29 -13.47 12.78
N ALA A 195 7.09 -14.03 12.57
CA ALA A 195 6.54 -15.04 13.46
C ALA A 195 7.46 -16.27 13.51
N PHE A 196 7.89 -16.78 12.35
CA PHE A 196 8.87 -17.86 12.28
C PHE A 196 10.19 -17.50 12.98
N TRP A 197 10.68 -16.26 12.80
CA TRP A 197 11.90 -15.79 13.47
C TRP A 197 11.78 -15.89 15.00
N TYR A 198 10.68 -15.47 15.60
CA TYR A 198 10.56 -15.50 17.07
C TYR A 198 10.14 -16.87 17.61
N THR A 199 9.26 -17.61 16.93
CA THR A 199 8.69 -18.86 17.46
C THR A 199 9.47 -20.11 17.04
N GLY A 200 10.14 -20.07 15.88
CA GLY A 200 10.70 -21.26 15.23
C GLY A 200 9.66 -22.23 14.67
N ASP A 201 8.38 -21.84 14.60
CA ASP A 201 7.30 -22.68 14.10
C ASP A 201 7.21 -22.59 12.56
N GLU A 202 7.52 -23.71 11.90
CA GLU A 202 7.60 -23.86 10.45
C GLU A 202 6.29 -23.49 9.72
N GLU A 203 5.13 -23.58 10.37
CA GLU A 203 3.84 -23.22 9.75
C GLU A 203 3.84 -21.78 9.21
N TYR A 204 4.51 -20.86 9.92
CA TYR A 204 4.61 -19.47 9.48
C TYR A 204 5.56 -19.28 8.29
N ALA A 205 6.64 -20.06 8.23
CA ALA A 205 7.58 -20.05 7.11
C ALA A 205 6.93 -20.66 5.85
N GLU A 206 6.19 -21.76 6.01
CA GLU A 206 5.42 -22.38 4.93
C GLU A 206 4.37 -21.42 4.36
N MET A 207 3.60 -20.75 5.23
CA MET A 207 2.63 -19.74 4.83
C MET A 207 3.31 -18.60 4.05
N ALA A 208 4.40 -18.03 4.54
CA ALA A 208 5.15 -16.99 3.83
C ALA A 208 5.66 -17.48 2.45
N SER A 209 6.13 -18.73 2.38
CA SER A 209 6.57 -19.38 1.13
C SER A 209 5.44 -19.50 0.12
N MET A 210 4.22 -19.83 0.56
CA MET A 210 3.04 -19.91 -0.30
C MET A 210 2.71 -18.55 -0.94
N TRP A 211 2.67 -17.48 -0.14
CA TRP A 211 2.44 -16.12 -0.65
C TRP A 211 3.51 -15.67 -1.64
N LEU A 212 4.79 -15.94 -1.34
CA LEU A 212 5.90 -15.66 -2.26
C LEU A 212 5.75 -16.39 -3.60
N LYS A 213 5.48 -17.70 -3.56
CA LYS A 213 5.33 -18.52 -4.76
C LYS A 213 4.13 -18.12 -5.60
N ALA A 214 3.03 -17.71 -4.99
CA ALA A 214 1.84 -17.25 -5.70
C ALA A 214 2.12 -15.98 -6.52
N TRP A 215 2.94 -15.06 -6.01
CA TRP A 215 3.26 -13.80 -6.68
C TRP A 215 4.46 -13.88 -7.62
N PHE A 216 5.47 -14.68 -7.29
CA PHE A 216 6.78 -14.62 -7.95
C PHE A 216 7.30 -15.98 -8.44
N GLY A 217 6.57 -17.07 -8.19
CA GLY A 217 6.92 -18.40 -8.65
C GLY A 217 6.88 -18.54 -10.18
N ASN A 218 7.40 -19.65 -10.72
CA ASN A 218 7.59 -19.81 -12.17
C ASN A 218 6.29 -20.06 -12.96
N SER A 219 5.17 -20.41 -12.29
CA SER A 219 3.88 -20.66 -12.94
C SER A 219 2.93 -19.46 -12.80
N LYS A 220 1.94 -19.37 -13.70
CA LYS A 220 0.79 -18.46 -13.50
C LYS A 220 0.11 -18.82 -12.17
N PRO A 221 -0.33 -17.83 -11.36
CA PRO A 221 -0.67 -16.43 -11.68
C PRO A 221 0.39 -15.35 -11.36
N ARG A 222 1.71 -15.66 -11.42
CA ARG A 222 2.77 -14.72 -11.04
C ARG A 222 2.66 -13.30 -11.64
N MET A 223 3.10 -12.30 -10.89
CA MET A 223 3.31 -10.94 -11.38
C MET A 223 4.45 -10.90 -12.41
N ASN A 224 4.27 -10.14 -13.48
CA ASN A 224 5.36 -9.80 -14.40
C ASN A 224 6.33 -8.82 -13.71
N PRO A 225 7.65 -8.96 -13.88
CA PRO A 225 8.64 -8.10 -13.23
C PRO A 225 8.76 -6.73 -13.94
N ARG A 226 7.64 -6.03 -14.07
CA ARG A 226 7.53 -4.66 -14.59
C ARG A 226 6.41 -3.92 -13.87
N MET A 227 6.60 -2.63 -13.72
CA MET A 227 5.62 -1.71 -13.12
C MET A 227 5.14 -0.78 -14.23
N THR A 228 3.83 -0.62 -14.32
CA THR A 228 3.13 0.25 -15.27
C THR A 228 2.30 1.27 -14.52
#